data_AF-A0A6S7JQR6-F1
#
_entry.id   AF-A0A6S7JQR6-F1
#
_cell.length_a   1.000
_cell.length_b   1.000
_cell.length_c   1.000
_cell.angle_alpha   90.00
_cell.angle_beta   90.00
_cell.angle_gamma   90.00
#
_symmetry.space_group_name_H-M   'P 1'
#
loop_
_entity.id
_entity.type
_entity.pdbx_description
1 polymer ?
#
loop_
_entity_poly.entity_id
_entity_poly.type
_entity_poly.pdbx_seq_one_letter_code
_entity_poly.pdbx_strand_id
1 'polypeptide(L)'
;MSMALYACTFKWIIERINARIKGNSNYASIGILDIFGFENFETNRFEQFNINYANEKLQQFFNKHIFSLEQHEYNREGLEWADIDWVDNGECLDLIEKKVGVLSLFDEESRFPRGTDASLLEKLHASHGVSAYSITLSVTTREKIDACYCLYPYNDKG
;
A
#
# COMPACT_ATOMS: atom_id res chain seq x y z
N MET A 1 -19.11 -16.28 -0.59
CA MET A 1 -20.42 -15.79 -1.11
C MET A 1 -20.83 -14.45 -0.49
N SER A 2 -20.80 -14.27 0.84
CA SER A 2 -21.14 -12.99 1.49
C SER A 2 -20.28 -11.81 1.03
N MET A 3 -18.95 -11.97 0.98
CA MET A 3 -18.03 -10.92 0.51
C MET A 3 -18.29 -10.50 -0.94
N ALA A 4 -18.56 -11.46 -1.82
CA ALA A 4 -18.88 -11.17 -3.22
C ALA A 4 -20.21 -10.43 -3.36
N LEU A 5 -21.24 -10.82 -2.58
CA LEU A 5 -22.52 -10.12 -2.56
C LEU A 5 -22.35 -8.68 -2.08
N TYR A 6 -21.65 -8.48 -0.95
CA TYR A 6 -21.35 -7.14 -0.43
C TYR A 6 -20.62 -6.28 -1.46
N ALA A 7 -19.55 -6.79 -2.07
CA ALA A 7 -18.77 -6.07 -3.07
C ALA A 7 -19.62 -5.66 -4.28
N CYS A 8 -20.46 -6.56 -4.79
CA CYS A 8 -21.38 -6.29 -5.89
C CYS A 8 -22.44 -5.24 -5.51
N THR A 9 -23.02 -5.33 -4.30
CA THR A 9 -24.01 -4.36 -3.82
C THR A 9 -23.38 -2.99 -3.62
N PHE A 10 -22.20 -2.91 -3.00
CA PHE A 10 -21.48 -1.67 -2.80
C PHE A 10 -21.14 -1.00 -4.14
N LYS A 11 -20.60 -1.76 -5.09
CA LYS A 11 -20.34 -1.28 -6.46
C LYS A 11 -21.60 -0.72 -7.11
N TRP A 12 -22.72 -1.45 -7.02
CA TRP A 12 -24.00 -1.01 -7.56
C TRP A 12 -24.47 0.32 -6.93
N ILE A 13 -24.32 0.49 -5.61
CA ILE A 13 -24.66 1.75 -4.92
C ILE A 13 -23.83 2.92 -5.49
N ILE A 14 -22.51 2.73 -5.63
CA ILE A 14 -21.61 3.76 -6.18
C ILE A 14 -22.02 4.14 -7.61
N GLU A 15 -22.32 3.16 -8.46
CA GLU A 15 -22.79 3.41 -9.83
C GLU A 15 -24.09 4.23 -9.85
N ARG A 16 -25.04 3.94 -8.93
CA ARG A 16 -26.30 4.68 -8.82
C ARG A 16 -26.08 6.11 -8.35
N ILE A 17 -25.21 6.34 -7.39
CA ILE A 17 -24.86 7.69 -6.91
C ILE A 17 -24.21 8.48 -8.03
N ASN A 18 -23.18 7.91 -8.68
CA ASN A 18 -22.45 8.56 -9.77
C ASN A 18 -23.37 8.93 -10.94
N ALA A 19 -24.32 8.08 -11.31
CA ALA A 19 -25.29 8.39 -12.36
C ALA A 19 -26.21 9.59 -12.04
N ARG A 20 -26.39 9.92 -10.75
CA ARG A 20 -27.22 11.05 -10.30
C ARG A 20 -26.43 12.35 -10.14
N ILE A 21 -25.17 12.27 -9.75
CA ILE A 21 -24.32 13.45 -9.49
C ILE A 21 -23.42 13.83 -10.67
N LYS A 22 -23.42 13.04 -11.76
CA LYS A 22 -22.55 13.29 -12.92
C LYS A 22 -22.81 14.68 -13.51
N GLY A 23 -21.79 15.53 -13.41
CA GLY A 23 -21.76 16.85 -14.06
C GLY A 23 -21.46 16.78 -15.56
N ASN A 24 -21.44 17.93 -16.22
CA ASN A 24 -21.00 18.06 -17.61
C ASN A 24 -19.49 17.76 -17.72
N SER A 25 -19.07 17.09 -18.79
CA SER A 25 -17.66 16.76 -19.07
C SER A 25 -16.76 17.97 -19.32
N ASN A 26 -17.33 19.16 -19.48
CA ASN A 26 -16.59 20.39 -19.81
C ASN A 26 -16.10 21.18 -18.59
N TYR A 27 -16.29 20.66 -17.37
CA TYR A 27 -15.83 21.32 -16.15
C TYR A 27 -14.47 20.79 -15.70
N ALA A 28 -13.65 21.67 -15.15
CA ALA A 28 -12.53 21.26 -14.31
C ALA A 28 -13.07 20.53 -13.07
N SER A 29 -12.33 19.54 -12.58
CA SER A 29 -12.71 18.76 -11.40
C SER A 29 -11.58 18.75 -10.37
N ILE A 30 -11.97 18.73 -9.10
CA ILE A 30 -11.05 18.58 -7.96
C ILE A 30 -11.42 17.24 -7.31
N GLY A 31 -10.45 16.33 -7.26
CA GLY A 31 -10.59 15.06 -6.54
C GLY A 31 -10.25 15.25 -5.08
N ILE A 32 -11.14 14.81 -4.19
CA ILE A 32 -10.85 14.72 -2.75
C ILE A 32 -10.61 13.25 -2.44
N LEU A 33 -9.45 12.95 -1.86
CA LEU A 33 -9.09 11.60 -1.44
C LEU A 33 -9.30 11.48 0.07
N ASP A 34 -10.18 10.55 0.47
CA ASP A 34 -10.43 10.19 1.87
C ASP A 34 -10.21 8.69 2.02
N ILE A 35 -9.15 8.33 2.74
CA ILE A 35 -8.71 6.95 2.94
C ILE A 35 -8.18 6.78 4.37
N PHE A 36 -8.07 5.52 4.81
CA PHE A 36 -7.42 5.21 6.08
C PHE A 36 -5.91 5.51 6.01
N GLY A 37 -5.40 6.15 7.07
CA GLY A 37 -3.96 6.32 7.27
C GLY A 37 -3.27 5.01 7.68
N PHE A 38 -1.97 5.09 7.94
CA PHE A 38 -1.17 3.95 8.36
C PHE A 38 -1.71 3.32 9.66
N GLU A 39 -1.82 1.99 9.67
CA GLU A 39 -2.29 1.21 10.83
C GLU A 39 -1.14 0.41 11.45
N ASN A 40 -0.99 0.50 12.78
CA ASN A 40 -0.05 -0.31 13.53
C ASN A 40 -0.70 -0.83 14.82
N PHE A 41 -1.14 -2.08 14.79
CA PHE A 41 -1.72 -2.76 15.95
C PHE A 41 -0.79 -3.83 16.51
N GLU A 42 -1.11 -4.37 17.69
CA GLU A 42 -0.40 -5.52 18.29
C GLU A 42 -0.37 -6.74 17.36
N THR A 43 -1.39 -6.88 16.51
CA THR A 43 -1.46 -7.93 15.49
C THR A 43 -2.00 -7.34 14.20
N ASN A 44 -1.16 -7.31 13.16
CA ASN A 44 -1.53 -6.80 11.84
C ASN A 44 -1.85 -7.97 10.91
N ARG A 45 -3.04 -7.93 10.31
CA ARG A 45 -3.48 -8.94 9.34
C ARG A 45 -3.24 -8.49 7.91
N PHE A 46 -3.62 -9.33 6.96
CA PHE A 46 -3.51 -9.02 5.54
C PHE A 46 -4.27 -7.74 5.15
N GLU A 47 -5.36 -7.41 5.83
CA GLU A 47 -6.10 -6.17 5.63
C GLU A 47 -5.26 -4.93 6.00
N GLN A 48 -4.63 -4.91 7.18
CA GLN A 48 -3.71 -3.85 7.60
C GLN A 48 -2.54 -3.73 6.62
N PHE A 49 -2.00 -4.86 6.16
CA PHE A 49 -0.96 -4.85 5.15
C PHE A 49 -1.39 -4.14 3.87
N ASN A 50 -2.59 -4.43 3.35
CA ASN A 50 -3.11 -3.77 2.16
C ASN A 50 -3.33 -2.26 2.38
N ILE A 51 -3.76 -1.84 3.57
CA ILE A 51 -3.91 -0.43 3.94
C ILE A 51 -2.54 0.26 3.97
N ASN A 52 -1.56 -0.33 4.63
CA ASN A 52 -0.21 0.23 4.74
C ASN A 52 0.50 0.27 3.39
N TYR A 53 0.34 -0.77 2.58
CA TYR A 53 0.83 -0.81 1.20
C TYR A 53 0.22 0.31 0.34
N ALA A 54 -1.09 0.55 0.44
CA ALA A 54 -1.73 1.66 -0.25
C ALA A 54 -1.18 3.03 0.21
N ASN A 55 -0.94 3.20 1.51
CA ASN A 55 -0.31 4.41 2.05
C ASN A 55 1.11 4.61 1.51
N GLU A 56 1.92 3.55 1.46
CA GLU A 56 3.28 3.61 0.92
C GLU A 56 3.29 4.01 -0.57
N LYS A 57 2.33 3.48 -1.35
CA LYS A 57 2.11 3.89 -2.74
C LYS A 57 1.75 5.36 -2.88
N LEU A 58 0.88 5.86 -2.00
CA LEU A 58 0.49 7.27 -2.01
C LEU A 58 1.63 8.18 -1.59
N GLN A 59 2.44 7.79 -0.62
CA GLN A 59 3.65 8.51 -0.26
C GLN A 59 4.64 8.55 -1.43
N GLN A 60 4.83 7.44 -2.14
CA GLN A 60 5.69 7.42 -3.32
C GLN A 60 5.16 8.34 -4.42
N PHE A 61 3.85 8.32 -4.66
CA PHE A 61 3.20 9.21 -5.61
C PHE A 61 3.37 10.67 -5.21
N PHE A 62 3.19 11.01 -3.94
CA PHE A 62 3.39 12.36 -3.42
C PHE A 62 4.84 12.82 -3.63
N ASN A 63 5.81 12.01 -3.18
CA ASN A 63 7.23 12.34 -3.30
C ASN A 63 7.68 12.50 -4.76
N LYS A 64 7.21 11.66 -5.69
CA LYS A 64 7.65 11.76 -7.09
C LYS A 64 6.90 12.83 -7.87
N HIS A 65 5.58 12.91 -7.69
CA HIS A 65 4.72 13.70 -8.56
C HIS A 65 4.49 15.10 -8.02
N ILE A 66 4.16 15.23 -6.74
CA ILE A 66 3.85 16.55 -6.16
C ILE A 66 5.10 17.41 -6.09
N PHE A 67 6.24 16.88 -5.65
CA PHE A 67 7.49 17.66 -5.66
C PHE A 67 7.91 18.09 -7.06
N SER A 68 7.76 17.21 -8.07
CA SER A 68 8.04 17.59 -9.45
C SER A 68 7.10 18.67 -9.97
N LEU A 69 5.82 18.64 -9.58
CA LEU A 69 4.85 19.67 -9.94
C LEU A 69 5.16 20.99 -9.24
N GLU A 70 5.45 20.95 -7.94
CA GLU A 70 5.83 22.15 -7.18
C GLU A 70 7.08 22.79 -7.75
N GLN A 71 8.13 22.01 -8.04
CA GLN A 71 9.34 22.53 -8.68
C GLN A 71 9.04 23.18 -10.03
N HIS A 72 8.12 22.61 -10.83
CA HIS A 72 7.70 23.22 -12.09
C HIS A 72 6.98 24.56 -11.89
N GLU A 73 6.10 24.65 -10.90
CA GLU A 73 5.36 25.88 -10.58
C GLU A 73 6.28 26.97 -10.03
N TYR A 74 7.23 26.64 -9.14
CA TYR A 74 8.24 27.58 -8.64
C TYR A 74 9.09 28.15 -9.78
N ASN A 75 9.57 27.29 -10.68
CA ASN A 75 10.31 27.72 -11.87
C ASN A 75 9.46 28.62 -12.79
N ARG A 76 8.17 28.31 -12.95
CA ARG A 76 7.24 29.11 -13.75
C ARG A 76 7.03 30.50 -13.14
N GLU A 77 7.02 30.60 -11.82
CA GLU A 77 6.84 31.86 -11.08
C GLU A 77 8.15 32.61 -10.82
N GLY A 78 9.30 32.02 -11.16
CA GLY A 78 10.62 32.61 -10.96
C GLY A 78 11.06 32.64 -9.49
N LEU A 79 10.54 31.72 -8.68
CA LEU A 79 10.89 31.56 -7.27
C LEU A 79 12.06 30.60 -7.10
N GLU A 80 12.96 30.87 -6.15
CA GLU A 80 14.04 29.95 -5.82
C GLU A 80 13.49 28.67 -5.17
N TRP A 81 13.90 27.53 -5.71
CA TRP A 81 13.57 26.23 -5.15
C TRP A 81 14.57 25.88 -4.03
N ALA A 82 14.05 25.54 -2.86
CA ALA A 82 14.85 24.91 -1.81
C ALA A 82 14.72 23.39 -1.96
N ASP A 83 15.85 22.69 -2.06
CA ASP A 83 15.83 21.23 -2.09
C ASP A 83 15.23 20.69 -0.79
N ILE A 84 14.20 19.87 -0.93
CA ILE A 84 13.55 19.18 0.17
C ILE A 84 14.15 17.77 0.20
N ASP A 85 14.76 17.38 1.31
CA ASP A 85 15.16 15.99 1.50
C ASP A 85 13.91 15.14 1.83
N TRP A 86 13.66 14.09 1.06
CA TRP A 86 12.63 13.10 1.34
C TRP A 86 13.22 11.69 1.45
N VAL A 87 12.52 10.83 2.19
CA VAL A 87 12.86 9.42 2.29
C VAL A 87 12.29 8.68 1.08
N ASP A 88 13.15 8.04 0.29
CA ASP A 88 12.71 7.17 -0.80
C ASP A 88 12.26 5.82 -0.25
N ASN A 89 11.02 5.45 -0.59
CA ASN A 89 10.39 4.20 -0.21
C ASN A 89 10.37 3.17 -1.36
N GLY A 90 11.06 3.44 -2.46
CA GLY A 90 11.08 2.58 -3.65
C GLY A 90 11.49 1.15 -3.34
N GLU A 91 12.49 0.96 -2.48
CA GLU A 91 12.95 -0.38 -2.07
C GLU A 91 11.90 -1.15 -1.27
N CYS A 92 11.11 -0.47 -0.44
CA CYS A 92 9.98 -1.05 0.30
C CYS A 92 8.88 -1.54 -0.67
N LEU A 93 8.50 -0.70 -1.63
CA LEU A 93 7.48 -1.06 -2.62
C LEU A 93 7.95 -2.16 -3.56
N ASP A 94 9.22 -2.13 -3.95
CA ASP A 94 9.85 -3.17 -4.75
C ASP A 94 9.80 -4.54 -4.05
N LEU A 95 9.98 -4.57 -2.73
CA LEU A 95 9.89 -5.79 -1.92
C LEU A 95 8.47 -6.39 -1.97
N ILE A 96 7.44 -5.53 -2.05
CA ILE A 96 6.04 -5.96 -2.06
C ILE A 96 5.59 -6.40 -3.47
N GLU A 97 5.94 -5.64 -4.50
CA GLU A 97 5.33 -5.73 -5.84
C GLU A 97 6.15 -6.44 -6.90
N LYS A 98 7.46 -6.61 -6.70
CA LYS A 98 8.29 -7.25 -7.74
C LYS A 98 7.80 -8.67 -8.03
N LYS A 99 8.21 -9.19 -9.19
CA LYS A 99 7.89 -10.56 -9.64
C LYS A 99 8.25 -11.68 -8.66
N VAL A 100 9.13 -11.40 -7.69
CA VAL A 100 9.50 -12.30 -6.58
C VAL A 100 9.35 -11.56 -5.25
N GLY A 101 8.37 -10.66 -5.16
CA GLY A 101 8.02 -9.90 -3.96
C GLY A 101 6.88 -10.57 -3.19
N VAL A 102 6.52 -9.97 -2.06
CA VAL A 102 5.53 -10.52 -1.12
C VAL A 102 4.22 -10.93 -1.80
N LEU A 103 3.65 -10.05 -2.63
CA LEU A 103 2.35 -10.33 -3.28
C LEU A 103 2.43 -11.49 -4.27
N SER A 104 3.58 -11.66 -4.94
CA SER A 104 3.78 -12.78 -5.87
C SER A 104 3.87 -14.11 -5.14
N LEU A 105 4.52 -14.13 -3.98
CA LEU A 105 4.62 -15.32 -3.13
C LEU A 105 3.28 -15.68 -2.50
N PHE A 106 2.46 -14.68 -2.13
CA PHE A 106 1.07 -14.91 -1.72
C PHE A 106 0.22 -15.52 -2.85
N ASP A 107 0.30 -15.01 -4.08
CA ASP A 107 -0.45 -15.59 -5.21
C ASP A 107 0.00 -17.03 -5.49
N GLU A 108 1.31 -17.28 -5.54
CA GLU A 108 1.86 -18.61 -5.79
C GLU A 108 1.41 -19.63 -4.72
N GLU A 109 1.57 -19.29 -3.44
CA GLU A 109 1.25 -20.21 -2.35
C GLU A 109 -0.25 -20.46 -2.23
N SER A 110 -1.08 -19.43 -2.44
CA SER A 110 -2.55 -19.56 -2.38
C SER A 110 -3.12 -20.48 -3.47
N ARG A 111 -2.39 -20.65 -4.57
CA ARG A 111 -2.75 -21.54 -5.68
C ARG A 111 -2.22 -22.96 -5.49
N PHE A 112 -1.32 -23.17 -4.51
CA PHE A 112 -0.76 -24.47 -4.23
C PHE A 112 -1.74 -25.30 -3.37
N PRO A 113 -2.17 -26.50 -3.81
CA PRO A 113 -3.17 -27.29 -3.07
C PRO A 113 -2.75 -27.73 -1.67
N ARG A 114 -1.44 -27.68 -1.36
CA ARG A 114 -0.87 -27.99 -0.04
C ARG A 114 -0.12 -26.78 0.55
N GLY A 115 -0.43 -25.57 0.06
CA GLY A 115 0.18 -24.36 0.56
C GLY A 115 -0.23 -24.15 2.02
N THR A 116 0.72 -23.73 2.85
CA THR A 116 0.49 -23.46 4.27
C THR A 116 1.13 -22.15 4.67
N ASP A 117 0.63 -21.56 5.74
CA ASP A 117 1.21 -20.34 6.31
C ASP A 117 2.69 -20.51 6.69
N ALA A 118 3.10 -21.72 7.10
CA ALA A 118 4.48 -22.04 7.41
C ALA A 118 5.39 -22.11 6.17
N SER A 119 4.93 -22.74 5.10
CA SER A 119 5.68 -22.79 3.84
C SER A 119 5.77 -21.43 3.15
N LEU A 120 4.73 -20.60 3.29
CA LEU A 120 4.76 -19.20 2.87
C LEU A 120 5.80 -18.39 3.64
N LEU A 121 5.81 -18.54 4.98
CA LEU A 121 6.81 -17.88 5.84
C LEU A 121 8.24 -18.27 5.44
N GLU A 122 8.47 -19.56 5.21
CA GLU A 122 9.79 -20.08 4.80
C GLU A 122 10.24 -19.47 3.46
N LYS A 123 9.35 -19.41 2.47
CA LYS A 123 9.63 -18.76 1.17
C LYS A 123 9.96 -17.27 1.35
N LEU A 124 9.18 -16.56 2.15
CA LEU A 124 9.38 -15.13 2.39
C LEU A 124 10.72 -14.87 3.10
N HIS A 125 11.08 -15.67 4.11
CA HIS A 125 12.37 -15.56 4.78
C HIS A 125 13.54 -15.93 3.86
N ALA A 126 13.40 -16.97 3.03
CA ALA A 126 14.43 -17.37 2.08
C ALA A 126 14.67 -16.29 1.00
N SER A 127 13.62 -15.62 0.53
CA SER A 127 13.72 -14.58 -0.51
C SER A 127 14.11 -13.20 0.05
N HIS A 128 13.77 -12.89 1.30
CA HIS A 128 13.83 -11.52 1.82
C HIS A 128 14.45 -11.36 3.22
N GLY A 129 14.94 -12.42 3.85
CA GLY A 129 15.44 -12.39 5.24
C GLY A 129 16.69 -11.54 5.53
N VAL A 130 17.30 -10.93 4.50
CA VAL A 130 18.53 -10.10 4.62
C VAL A 130 18.29 -8.65 4.15
N SER A 131 17.04 -8.28 3.86
CA SER A 131 16.68 -6.93 3.43
C SER A 131 16.79 -5.92 4.59
N ALA A 132 17.33 -4.72 4.32
CA ALA A 132 17.34 -3.60 5.26
C ALA A 132 15.92 -3.15 5.65
N TYR A 133 14.92 -3.46 4.81
CA TYR A 133 13.50 -3.43 5.15
C TYR A 133 13.12 -4.79 5.71
N SER A 134 13.07 -4.90 7.03
CA SER A 134 12.77 -6.16 7.71
C SER A 134 11.26 -6.37 7.72
N ILE A 135 10.74 -7.15 6.76
CA ILE A 135 9.43 -7.74 6.95
C ILE A 135 9.60 -8.84 8.00
N THR A 136 9.27 -8.53 9.25
CA THR A 136 9.23 -9.53 10.32
C THR A 136 7.87 -10.20 10.26
N LEU A 137 7.75 -11.24 9.43
CA LEU A 137 6.59 -12.11 9.46
C LEU A 137 6.74 -13.04 10.67
N SER A 138 5.72 -13.09 11.52
CA SER A 138 5.66 -14.04 12.62
C SER A 138 4.42 -14.90 12.46
N VAL A 139 4.59 -16.22 12.51
CA VAL A 139 3.45 -17.14 12.60
C VAL A 139 3.12 -17.27 14.09
N THR A 140 1.93 -16.80 14.50
CA THR A 140 1.44 -17.11 15.84
C THR A 140 1.01 -18.58 15.94
N THR A 141 0.90 -19.09 17.16
CA THR A 141 0.54 -20.47 17.54
C THR A 141 -0.80 -21.01 17.00
N ARG A 142 -1.49 -20.27 16.11
CA ARG A 142 -2.79 -20.61 15.51
C ARG A 142 -2.77 -20.80 13.99
N GLU A 143 -1.60 -21.06 13.39
CA GLU A 143 -1.47 -21.25 11.92
C GLU A 143 -2.03 -20.06 11.13
N LYS A 144 -1.77 -18.84 11.62
CA LYS A 144 -2.07 -17.59 10.91
C LYS A 144 -0.79 -16.79 10.76
N ILE A 145 -0.53 -16.31 9.55
CA ILE A 145 0.51 -15.31 9.30
C ILE A 145 0.07 -13.99 9.93
N ASP A 146 0.77 -13.59 10.98
CA ASP A 146 0.74 -12.22 11.47
C ASP A 146 1.84 -11.46 10.76
N ALA A 147 1.42 -10.49 9.97
CA ALA A 147 2.32 -9.73 9.14
C ALA A 147 2.70 -8.45 9.90
N CYS A 148 3.61 -8.58 10.87
CA CYS A 148 4.18 -7.45 11.60
C CYS A 148 5.17 -6.71 10.70
N TYR A 149 4.66 -5.83 9.84
CA TYR A 149 5.49 -4.95 9.05
C TYR A 149 5.98 -3.77 9.90
N CYS A 150 7.27 -3.75 10.20
CA CYS A 150 7.96 -2.49 10.49
C CYS A 150 8.37 -1.87 9.15
N LEU A 151 7.46 -1.13 8.50
CA LEU A 151 7.80 -0.29 7.34
C LEU A 151 8.49 0.99 7.84
N TYR A 152 9.71 0.89 8.38
CA TYR A 152 10.50 1.97 8.98
C TYR A 152 9.81 2.77 10.12
N PRO A 153 10.58 3.46 10.99
CA PRO A 153 10.05 4.17 12.14
C PRO A 153 9.63 5.57 11.72
N TYR A 154 8.46 5.72 11.08
CA TYR A 154 7.92 7.07 10.87
C TYR A 154 7.36 7.68 12.17
N ASN A 155 7.16 6.87 13.22
CA ASN A 155 6.44 7.28 14.44
C ASN A 155 7.13 7.03 15.79
N ASP A 156 8.43 6.68 15.85
CA ASP A 156 9.17 6.66 17.14
C ASP A 156 9.68 8.05 17.58
N LYS A 157 9.13 9.12 17.00
CA LYS A 157 9.31 10.49 17.49
C LYS A 157 7.94 11.11 17.83
N GLY A 158 7.30 10.54 18.84
CA GLY A 158 6.12 11.07 19.52
C GLY A 158 6.05 10.56 20.94
#